data_AF-A0A8H8CP23-F1
#
_entry.id   AF-A0A8H8CP23-F1
#
_cell.length_a   1.000
_cell.length_b   1.000
_cell.length_c   1.000
_cell.angle_alpha   90.00
_cell.angle_beta   90.00
_cell.angle_gamma   90.00
#
_symmetry.space_group_name_H-M   'P 1'
#
loop_
_entity.id
_entity.type
_entity.pdbx_description
1 polymer ?
#
loop_
_entity_poly.entity_id
_entity_poly.type
_entity_poly.pdbx_seq_one_letter_code
_entity_poly.pdbx_strand_id
1 'polypeptide(L)'
;MRRAQSVRNHARPSLALAADDLGVLREGDESNEDVLRRQLLEKDRECDRLQMTITALQTQLAQRPPIEEVQRLEKEFKNLDLILQGTQRENEKCMADIERAKAREKMLERELTRLAGDNWQANLEIPSSSNVPIRSSSGLSGGLSVLHQRSNTISSPISFSMARNHSPTPSLRGEKSTAIPPRSSGSPAPSSSSQHPHDNDQREAQRQAALAQIEQVRMLILGMDQKLDTREEKLNKMLERAEEEGRKFEAKVVEARMAAGSPGH
;
A
#
# COMPACT_ATOMS: atom_id res chain seq x y z
N MET A 1 8.35 24.38 -22.06
CA MET A 1 8.44 25.62 -21.26
C MET A 1 7.88 26.79 -22.07
N ARG A 2 6.68 27.28 -21.75
CA ARG A 2 6.10 28.46 -22.41
C ARG A 2 6.38 29.69 -21.53
N ARG A 3 7.15 30.64 -22.08
CA ARG A 3 7.50 31.91 -21.44
C ARG A 3 6.27 32.83 -21.51
N ALA A 4 5.61 33.08 -20.38
CA ALA A 4 4.53 34.05 -20.31
C ALA A 4 5.11 35.46 -20.43
N GLN A 5 4.74 36.19 -21.48
CA GLN A 5 5.06 37.61 -21.62
C GLN A 5 4.08 38.42 -20.78
N SER A 6 4.57 39.05 -19.71
CA SER A 6 3.81 40.01 -18.92
C SER A 6 3.88 41.38 -19.60
N VAL A 7 2.80 41.76 -20.28
CA VAL A 7 2.62 43.10 -20.83
C VAL A 7 2.30 44.05 -19.68
N ARG A 8 3.32 44.76 -19.18
CA ARG A 8 3.15 45.82 -18.17
C ARG A 8 2.68 47.10 -18.87
N ASN A 9 1.37 47.28 -18.94
CA ASN A 9 0.77 48.58 -19.22
C ASN A 9 0.86 49.44 -17.95
N HIS A 10 1.96 50.18 -17.77
CA HIS A 10 1.98 51.29 -16.81
C HIS A 10 1.24 52.47 -17.45
N ALA A 11 -0.07 52.55 -17.19
CA ALA A 11 -0.82 53.78 -17.42
C ALA A 11 -0.20 54.84 -16.50
N ARG A 12 0.52 55.78 -17.11
CA ARG A 12 1.10 56.96 -16.46
C ARG A 12 -0.09 57.74 -15.86
N PRO A 13 -0.20 57.91 -14.53
CA PRO A 13 -1.21 58.79 -13.98
C PRO A 13 -0.80 60.21 -14.35
N SER A 14 -1.44 60.75 -15.39
CA SER A 14 -1.34 62.16 -15.74
C SER A 14 -1.84 62.94 -14.54
N LEU A 15 -0.91 63.52 -13.78
CA LEU A 15 -1.17 64.46 -12.71
C LEU A 15 -1.62 65.77 -13.37
N ALA A 16 -2.85 65.75 -13.88
CA ALA A 16 -3.53 66.94 -14.35
C ALA A 16 -3.91 67.75 -13.11
N LEU A 17 -2.97 68.60 -12.69
CA LEU A 17 -3.30 69.83 -11.98
C LEU A 17 -4.26 70.61 -12.87
N ALA A 18 -5.55 70.41 -12.64
CA ALA A 18 -6.61 71.22 -13.22
C ALA A 18 -6.39 72.66 -12.72
N ALA A 19 -5.73 73.46 -13.56
CA ALA A 19 -5.83 74.90 -13.51
C ALA A 19 -7.27 75.25 -13.94
N ASP A 20 -8.17 75.31 -12.95
CA ASP A 20 -9.52 75.84 -13.13
C ASP A 20 -9.45 77.35 -12.95
N ASP A 21 -9.26 78.01 -14.09
CA ASP A 21 -9.19 79.45 -14.24
C ASP A 21 -10.63 79.98 -14.33
N LEU A 22 -11.34 80.07 -13.20
CA LEU A 22 -12.52 80.94 -12.98
C LEU A 22 -13.14 80.76 -11.57
N GLY A 23 -12.61 81.53 -10.62
CA GLY A 23 -13.44 82.36 -9.74
C GLY A 23 -14.50 81.69 -8.86
N VAL A 24 -14.08 80.89 -7.87
CA VAL A 24 -14.67 80.91 -6.53
C VAL A 24 -13.53 80.70 -5.53
N LEU A 25 -13.14 81.77 -4.82
CA LEU A 25 -12.24 81.71 -3.67
C LEU A 25 -12.90 80.86 -2.59
N ARG A 26 -12.74 79.54 -2.67
CA ARG A 26 -12.99 78.66 -1.54
C ARG A 26 -11.81 78.89 -0.60
N GLU A 27 -12.04 79.64 0.48
CA GLU A 27 -11.13 79.79 1.63
C GLU A 27 -10.96 78.44 2.35
N GLY A 28 -10.35 77.51 1.64
CA GLY A 28 -9.86 76.23 2.09
C GLY A 28 -8.54 75.99 1.36
N ASP A 29 -7.63 76.96 1.48
CA ASP A 29 -6.29 76.94 0.90
C ASP A 29 -5.45 75.84 1.57
N GLU A 30 -5.72 74.59 1.22
CA GLU A 30 -4.69 73.56 1.34
C GLU A 30 -3.54 73.99 0.42
N SER A 31 -2.42 74.42 1.00
CA SER A 31 -1.22 74.76 0.24
C SER A 31 -0.85 73.56 -0.65
N ASN A 32 -0.36 73.82 -1.87
CA ASN A 32 0.20 72.77 -2.74
C ASN A 32 1.20 71.87 -1.99
N GLU A 33 1.90 72.44 -1.00
CA GLU A 33 2.78 71.70 -0.10
C GLU A 33 2.06 70.64 0.75
N ASP A 34 0.88 70.94 1.28
CA ASP A 34 0.09 70.01 2.10
C ASP A 34 -0.49 68.87 1.27
N VAL A 35 -0.87 69.14 0.01
CA VAL A 35 -1.27 68.10 -0.96
C VAL A 35 -0.11 67.14 -1.23
N LEU A 36 1.09 67.66 -1.46
CA LEU A 36 2.28 66.84 -1.68
C LEU A 36 2.67 66.01 -0.45
N ARG A 37 2.55 66.57 0.76
CA ARG A 37 2.76 65.83 2.02
C ARG A 37 1.75 64.68 2.19
N ARG A 38 0.48 64.92 1.88
CA ARG A 38 -0.57 63.87 1.92
C ARG A 38 -0.28 62.75 0.93
N GLN A 39 0.10 63.11 -0.30
CA GLN A 39 0.47 62.14 -1.33
C GLN A 39 1.71 61.34 -0.96
N LEU A 40 2.74 61.98 -0.38
CA LEU A 40 3.94 61.29 0.08
C LEU A 40 3.61 60.26 1.16
N LEU A 41 2.81 60.65 2.18
CA LEU A 41 2.36 59.73 3.22
C LEU A 41 1.50 58.58 2.67
N GLU A 42 0.65 58.84 1.68
CA GLU A 42 -0.12 57.80 1.00
C GLU A 42 0.79 56.83 0.25
N LYS A 43 1.83 57.34 -0.41
CA LYS A 43 2.84 56.53 -1.10
C LYS A 43 3.69 55.72 -0.13
N ASP A 44 4.09 56.27 1.00
CA ASP A 44 4.82 55.54 2.05
C ASP A 44 3.97 54.37 2.59
N ARG A 45 2.69 54.62 2.89
CA ARG A 45 1.75 53.56 3.32
C ARG A 45 1.55 52.49 2.24
N GLU A 46 1.51 52.89 0.97
CA GLU A 46 1.44 51.96 -0.16
C GLU A 46 2.72 51.11 -0.27
N CYS A 47 3.89 51.73 -0.12
CA CYS A 47 5.18 51.06 -0.08
C CYS A 47 5.25 50.05 1.07
N ASP A 48 4.85 50.42 2.29
CA ASP A 48 4.80 49.50 3.43
C ASP A 48 3.88 48.30 3.16
N ARG A 49 2.70 48.55 2.59
CA ARG A 49 1.74 47.49 2.22
C ARG A 49 2.32 46.53 1.18
N LEU A 50 2.99 47.06 0.17
CA LEU A 50 3.66 46.25 -0.86
C LEU A 50 4.81 45.45 -0.26
N GLN A 51 5.61 46.05 0.63
CA GLN A 51 6.72 45.38 1.31
C GLN A 51 6.23 44.23 2.20
N MET A 52 5.14 44.43 2.95
CA MET A 52 4.47 43.37 3.70
C MET A 52 3.99 42.25 2.79
N THR A 53 3.39 42.59 1.65
CA THR A 53 2.92 41.59 0.67
C THR A 53 4.07 40.79 0.06
N ILE A 54 5.17 41.44 -0.30
CA ILE A 54 6.38 40.79 -0.82
C ILE A 54 6.93 39.80 0.22
N THR A 55 7.03 40.24 1.48
CA THR A 55 7.54 39.41 2.58
C THR A 55 6.65 38.19 2.83
N ALA A 56 5.32 38.38 2.80
CA ALA A 56 4.35 37.29 2.93
C ALA A 56 4.49 36.27 1.78
N LEU A 57 4.61 36.74 0.53
CA LEU A 57 4.80 35.88 -0.63
C LEU A 57 6.14 35.12 -0.61
N GLN A 58 7.22 35.77 -0.18
CA GLN A 58 8.52 35.12 0.00
C GLN A 58 8.46 34.03 1.07
N THR A 59 7.76 34.29 2.18
CA THR A 59 7.53 33.28 3.24
C THR A 59 6.74 32.10 2.67
N GLN A 60 5.68 32.34 1.90
CA GLN A 60 4.90 31.27 1.26
C GLN A 60 5.72 30.46 0.25
N LEU A 61 6.59 31.12 -0.52
CA LEU A 61 7.49 30.46 -1.47
C LEU A 61 8.52 29.59 -0.75
N ALA A 62 9.09 30.08 0.36
CA ALA A 62 10.06 29.34 1.16
C ALA A 62 9.44 28.11 1.86
N GLN A 63 8.13 28.13 2.14
CA GLN A 63 7.41 26.99 2.72
C GLN A 63 7.05 25.91 1.69
N ARG A 64 7.23 26.15 0.38
CA ARG A 64 6.92 25.13 -0.62
C ARG A 64 7.97 24.01 -0.59
N PRO A 65 7.55 22.74 -0.54
CA PRO A 65 8.48 21.64 -0.63
C PRO A 65 9.21 21.66 -1.99
N PRO A 66 10.46 21.17 -2.03
CA PRO A 66 11.23 21.09 -3.27
C PRO A 66 10.50 20.20 -4.28
N ILE A 67 10.58 20.56 -5.56
CA ILE A 67 9.87 19.85 -6.63
C ILE A 67 10.32 18.39 -6.75
N GLU A 68 11.57 18.11 -6.39
CA GLU A 68 12.16 16.78 -6.34
C GLU A 68 11.45 15.89 -5.31
N GLU A 69 11.04 16.45 -4.17
CA GLU A 69 10.31 15.72 -3.14
C GLU A 69 8.89 15.39 -3.61
N VAL A 70 8.22 16.33 -4.27
CA VAL A 70 6.90 16.10 -4.87
C VAL A 70 6.97 14.98 -5.91
N GLN A 71 7.95 15.03 -6.81
CA GLN A 71 8.15 13.98 -7.82
C GLN A 71 8.49 12.61 -7.21
N ARG A 72 9.26 12.58 -6.12
CA ARG A 72 9.54 11.34 -5.38
C ARG A 72 8.26 10.75 -4.80
N LEU A 73 7.43 11.57 -4.15
CA LEU A 73 6.14 11.15 -3.60
C LEU A 73 5.18 10.66 -4.70
N GLU A 74 5.14 11.33 -5.85
CA GLU A 74 4.34 10.88 -7.00
C GLU A 74 4.79 9.51 -7.53
N LYS A 75 6.10 9.24 -7.58
CA LYS A 75 6.64 7.93 -7.99
C LYS A 75 6.31 6.85 -6.97
N GLU A 76 6.46 7.15 -5.69
CA GLU A 76 6.14 6.22 -4.60
C GLU A 76 4.64 5.88 -4.60
N PHE A 77 3.77 6.89 -4.76
CA PHE A 77 2.33 6.69 -4.89
C PHE A 77 1.99 5.76 -6.06
N LYS A 78 2.56 5.98 -7.24
CA LYS A 78 2.38 5.09 -8.41
C LYS A 78 2.87 3.67 -8.15
N ASN A 79 3.98 3.53 -7.43
CA ASN A 79 4.52 2.22 -7.06
C ASN A 79 3.60 1.49 -6.07
N LEU A 80 3.08 2.18 -5.06
CA LEU A 80 2.12 1.63 -4.10
C LEU A 80 0.81 1.23 -4.77
N ASP A 81 0.32 2.03 -5.71
CA ASP A 81 -0.88 1.71 -6.49
C ASP A 81 -0.70 0.42 -7.30
N LEU A 82 0.48 0.24 -7.93
CA LEU A 82 0.81 -0.99 -8.65
C LEU A 82 0.83 -2.23 -7.72
N ILE A 83 1.40 -2.10 -6.52
CA ILE A 83 1.44 -3.18 -5.51
C ILE A 83 0.03 -3.49 -5.01
N LEU A 84 -0.79 -2.47 -4.75
CA LEU A 84 -2.17 -2.64 -4.32
C LEU A 84 -2.98 -3.40 -5.36
N GLN A 85 -2.90 -3.01 -6.63
CA GLN A 85 -3.58 -3.71 -7.72
C GLN A 85 -3.09 -5.16 -7.86
N GLY A 86 -1.78 -5.40 -7.72
CA GLY A 86 -1.23 -6.76 -7.71
C GLY A 86 -1.79 -7.62 -6.57
N THR A 87 -1.91 -7.04 -5.37
CA THR A 87 -2.47 -7.71 -4.19
C THR A 87 -3.96 -8.00 -4.35
N GLN A 88 -4.72 -7.08 -4.93
CA GLN A 88 -6.15 -7.28 -5.21
C GLN A 88 -6.37 -8.42 -6.20
N ARG A 89 -5.62 -8.46 -7.30
CA ARG A 89 -5.68 -9.56 -8.28
C ARG A 89 -5.37 -10.92 -7.64
N GLU A 90 -4.36 -10.99 -6.77
CA GLU A 90 -4.01 -12.24 -6.08
C GLU A 90 -5.10 -12.64 -5.07
N ASN A 91 -5.69 -11.69 -4.35
CA ASN A 91 -6.82 -11.96 -3.46
C ASN A 91 -8.04 -12.51 -4.22
N GLU A 92 -8.37 -11.91 -5.37
CA GLU A 92 -9.47 -12.40 -6.24
C GLU A 92 -9.21 -13.83 -6.72
N LYS A 93 -7.99 -14.12 -7.16
CA LYS A 93 -7.57 -15.48 -7.56
C LYS A 93 -7.68 -16.48 -6.41
N CYS A 94 -7.20 -16.11 -5.22
CA CYS A 94 -7.29 -16.94 -4.01
C CYS A 94 -8.76 -17.24 -3.64
N MET A 95 -9.63 -16.23 -3.70
CA MET A 95 -11.06 -16.41 -3.47
C MET A 95 -11.70 -17.38 -4.48
N ALA A 96 -11.37 -17.26 -5.76
CA ALA A 96 -11.84 -18.18 -6.80
C ALA A 96 -11.35 -19.63 -6.58
N ASP A 97 -10.12 -19.80 -6.10
CA ASP A 97 -9.56 -21.13 -5.78
C ASP A 97 -10.25 -21.75 -4.56
N ILE A 98 -10.55 -20.96 -3.53
CA ILE A 98 -11.34 -21.38 -2.36
C ILE A 98 -12.74 -21.82 -2.80
N GLU A 99 -13.40 -21.08 -3.69
CA GLU A 99 -14.72 -21.44 -4.22
C GLU A 99 -14.68 -22.74 -5.02
N ARG A 100 -13.65 -22.94 -5.85
CA ARG A 100 -13.45 -24.19 -6.60
C ARG A 100 -13.21 -25.37 -5.66
N ALA A 101 -12.45 -25.17 -4.59
CA ALA A 101 -12.22 -26.20 -3.57
C ALA A 101 -13.52 -26.57 -2.85
N LYS A 102 -14.31 -25.59 -2.42
CA LYS A 102 -15.64 -25.81 -1.82
C LYS A 102 -16.60 -26.55 -2.76
N ALA A 103 -16.58 -26.22 -4.05
CA ALA A 103 -17.40 -26.90 -5.05
C ALA A 103 -17.02 -28.39 -5.19
N ARG A 104 -15.70 -28.68 -5.18
CA ARG A 104 -15.18 -30.05 -5.20
C ARG A 104 -15.51 -30.81 -3.93
N GLU A 105 -15.34 -30.19 -2.77
CA GLU A 105 -15.72 -30.75 -1.47
C GLU A 105 -17.20 -31.14 -1.46
N LYS A 106 -18.08 -30.22 -1.85
CA LYS A 106 -19.53 -30.50 -1.96
C LYS A 106 -19.88 -31.60 -2.96
N MET A 107 -19.08 -31.80 -4.01
CA MET A 107 -19.27 -32.94 -4.93
C MET A 107 -18.92 -34.26 -4.23
N LEU A 108 -17.78 -34.31 -3.53
CA LEU A 108 -17.34 -35.49 -2.80
C LEU A 108 -18.29 -35.84 -1.65
N GLU A 109 -18.78 -34.84 -0.91
CA GLU A 109 -19.79 -35.03 0.14
C GLU A 109 -21.06 -35.68 -0.42
N ARG A 110 -21.55 -35.23 -1.59
CA ARG A 110 -22.72 -35.85 -2.23
C ARG A 110 -22.47 -37.29 -2.64
N GLU A 111 -21.29 -37.61 -3.17
CA GLU A 111 -20.93 -38.99 -3.52
C GLU A 111 -20.79 -39.88 -2.29
N LEU A 112 -20.23 -39.37 -1.19
CA LEU A 112 -20.18 -40.08 0.09
C LEU A 112 -21.58 -40.35 0.64
N THR A 113 -22.46 -39.36 0.62
CA THR A 113 -23.87 -39.53 0.97
C THR A 113 -24.55 -40.58 0.08
N ARG A 114 -24.28 -40.57 -1.23
CA ARG A 114 -24.85 -41.54 -2.19
C ARG A 114 -24.39 -42.97 -1.91
N LEU A 115 -23.13 -43.17 -1.54
CA LEU A 115 -22.52 -44.50 -1.35
C LEU A 115 -22.71 -45.08 0.06
N ALA A 116 -22.61 -44.24 1.10
CA ALA A 116 -22.58 -44.65 2.50
C ALA A 116 -23.78 -44.13 3.33
N GLY A 117 -24.71 -43.40 2.69
CA GLY A 117 -25.89 -42.80 3.32
C GLY A 117 -25.60 -41.46 4.02
N ASP A 118 -26.64 -40.84 4.57
CA ASP A 118 -26.54 -39.51 5.22
C ASP A 118 -25.59 -39.49 6.43
N ASN A 119 -25.42 -40.66 7.08
CA ASN A 119 -24.56 -40.83 8.25
C ASN A 119 -23.15 -41.35 7.89
N TRP A 120 -22.65 -41.08 6.68
CA TRP A 120 -21.35 -41.55 6.22
C TRP A 120 -20.20 -41.17 7.17
N GLN A 121 -20.28 -40.01 7.85
CA GLN A 121 -19.28 -39.61 8.85
C GLN A 121 -19.22 -40.57 10.04
N ALA A 122 -20.39 -40.97 10.58
CA ALA A 122 -20.47 -41.91 11.70
C ALA A 122 -20.09 -43.33 11.27
N ASN A 123 -20.51 -43.75 10.08
CA ASN A 123 -20.19 -45.08 9.53
C ASN A 123 -18.70 -45.25 9.22
N LEU A 124 -18.00 -44.16 8.87
CA LEU A 124 -16.57 -44.16 8.59
C LEU A 124 -15.71 -43.69 9.77
N GLU A 125 -16.32 -43.45 10.94
CA GLU A 125 -15.65 -42.92 12.15
C GLU A 125 -14.81 -41.66 11.89
N ILE A 126 -15.23 -40.83 10.93
CA ILE A 126 -14.51 -39.60 10.58
C ILE A 126 -14.91 -38.52 11.60
N PRO A 127 -13.97 -37.98 12.39
CA PRO A 127 -14.30 -36.92 13.34
C PRO A 127 -14.83 -35.71 12.57
N SER A 128 -16.05 -35.27 12.90
CA SER A 128 -16.67 -34.09 12.27
C SER A 128 -15.72 -32.90 12.38
N SER A 129 -15.12 -32.52 11.26
CA SER A 129 -14.10 -31.47 11.18
C SER A 129 -14.67 -30.08 11.48
N SER A 130 -15.99 -29.97 11.67
CA SER A 130 -16.75 -28.74 11.85
C SER A 130 -16.41 -27.94 13.13
N ASN A 131 -15.66 -28.50 14.08
CA ASN A 131 -15.45 -27.89 15.39
C ASN A 131 -13.98 -27.71 15.78
N VAL A 132 -13.02 -27.74 14.85
CA VAL A 132 -11.68 -27.26 15.21
C VAL A 132 -11.79 -25.74 15.37
N PRO A 133 -11.76 -25.18 16.60
CA PRO A 133 -11.80 -23.74 16.73
C PRO A 133 -10.53 -23.23 16.05
N ILE A 134 -10.70 -22.41 15.02
CA ILE A 134 -9.64 -21.52 14.53
C ILE A 134 -9.39 -20.55 15.68
N ARG A 135 -8.67 -21.00 16.71
CA ARG A 135 -8.03 -20.12 17.65
C ARG A 135 -6.96 -19.43 16.84
N SER A 136 -7.16 -18.15 16.59
CA SER A 136 -6.14 -17.19 16.21
C SER A 136 -5.04 -17.17 17.30
N SER A 137 -4.23 -18.22 17.38
CA SER A 137 -3.06 -18.28 18.24
C SER A 137 -1.85 -17.89 17.40
N SER A 138 -1.44 -16.65 17.60
CA SER A 138 -0.04 -16.27 17.45
C SER A 138 0.86 -17.32 18.11
N GLY A 139 1.74 -17.92 17.33
CA GLY A 139 2.92 -18.61 17.85
C GLY A 139 2.79 -20.12 18.04
N LEU A 140 3.67 -20.80 17.31
CA LEU A 140 4.26 -22.11 17.60
C LEU A 140 3.46 -23.37 17.19
N SER A 141 3.91 -23.88 16.03
CA SER A 141 4.04 -25.29 15.65
C SER A 141 2.81 -26.10 15.23
N GLY A 142 2.84 -26.47 13.94
CA GLY A 142 2.61 -27.86 13.53
C GLY A 142 1.31 -28.13 12.77
N GLY A 143 1.30 -27.88 11.45
CA GLY A 143 0.20 -28.34 10.60
C GLY A 143 0.34 -27.92 9.14
N LEU A 144 1.10 -28.73 8.39
CA LEU A 144 1.07 -28.93 6.92
C LEU A 144 0.16 -28.00 6.09
N SER A 145 0.61 -26.76 5.86
CA SER A 145 0.21 -25.98 4.70
C SER A 145 1.47 -25.40 4.08
N VAL A 146 2.12 -26.24 3.29
CA VAL A 146 3.33 -25.92 2.54
C VAL A 146 2.87 -25.39 1.19
N LEU A 147 3.14 -24.10 0.95
CA LEU A 147 3.41 -23.39 -0.32
C LEU A 147 2.68 -22.05 -0.43
N HIS A 148 3.17 -21.05 0.29
CA HIS A 148 3.67 -19.78 -0.28
C HIS A 148 4.27 -18.91 0.83
N GLN A 149 5.50 -19.21 1.19
CA GLN A 149 6.36 -18.28 1.91
C GLN A 149 7.03 -17.41 0.84
N ARG A 150 6.40 -16.29 0.48
CA ARG A 150 7.08 -15.21 -0.26
C ARG A 150 7.32 -14.05 0.69
N SER A 151 8.60 -13.95 1.07
CA SER A 151 9.41 -12.77 1.37
C SER A 151 8.74 -11.50 1.91
N ASN A 152 9.07 -11.19 3.17
CA ASN A 152 9.41 -9.88 3.72
C ASN A 152 8.85 -8.63 3.02
N THR A 153 7.72 -8.13 3.51
CA THR A 153 7.47 -6.67 3.56
C THR A 153 7.79 -6.19 4.96
N ILE A 154 8.75 -5.26 5.05
CA ILE A 154 9.07 -4.45 6.21
C ILE A 154 7.77 -3.75 6.65
N SER A 155 7.15 -4.26 7.72
CA SER A 155 6.12 -3.53 8.46
C SER A 155 6.85 -2.65 9.47
N SER A 156 7.03 -1.38 9.15
CA SER A 156 7.36 -0.36 10.15
C SER A 156 6.09 0.05 10.90
N PRO A 157 6.03 -0.03 12.24
CA PRO A 157 4.95 0.60 12.98
C PRO A 157 5.27 2.09 13.13
N ILE A 158 4.63 2.95 12.35
CA ILE A 158 4.60 4.38 12.67
C ILE A 158 3.50 4.57 13.72
N SER A 159 3.92 4.55 14.98
CA SER A 159 3.12 4.99 16.12
C SER A 159 2.92 6.51 16.04
N PHE A 160 1.78 6.96 15.53
CA PHE A 160 1.31 8.32 15.78
C PHE A 160 0.65 8.37 17.16
N SER A 161 1.48 8.68 18.15
CA SER A 161 1.05 9.21 19.44
C SER A 161 0.52 10.63 19.24
N MET A 162 -0.79 10.79 19.32
CA MET A 162 -1.43 12.08 19.60
C MET A 162 -2.20 11.92 20.90
N ALA A 163 -1.77 12.69 21.89
CA ALA A 163 -2.28 12.73 23.24
C ALA A 163 -3.79 12.95 23.31
N ARG A 164 -4.47 12.16 24.13
CA ARG A 164 -5.65 12.65 24.87
C ARG A 164 -5.78 11.95 26.22
N ASN A 165 -5.97 12.79 27.22
CA ASN A 165 -5.97 12.54 28.65
C ASN A 165 -7.18 11.70 29.12
N HIS A 166 -7.21 11.43 30.45
CA HIS A 166 -8.30 10.89 31.31
C HIS A 166 -8.37 9.35 31.36
N SER A 167 -8.45 8.62 32.48
CA SER A 167 -8.36 8.85 33.93
C SER A 167 -8.22 7.46 34.63
N PRO A 168 -7.96 7.37 35.96
CA PRO A 168 -7.20 6.26 36.56
C PRO A 168 -8.03 5.22 37.37
N THR A 169 -7.49 3.99 37.49
CA THR A 169 -7.67 2.98 38.59
C THR A 169 -9.09 2.38 38.83
N PRO A 170 -9.28 1.22 39.53
CA PRO A 170 -8.41 0.61 40.54
C PRO A 170 -8.11 -0.91 40.44
N SER A 171 -7.09 -1.26 41.23
CA SER A 171 -6.63 -2.58 41.64
C SER A 171 -7.58 -3.26 42.64
N LEU A 172 -7.81 -4.57 42.50
CA LEU A 172 -8.18 -5.52 43.57
C LEU A 172 -7.66 -6.90 43.10
N ARG A 173 -6.52 -7.39 43.61
CA ARG A 173 -6.34 -8.12 44.88
C ARG A 173 -7.22 -9.37 44.99
N GLY A 174 -6.59 -10.53 44.89
CA GLY A 174 -7.22 -11.84 45.09
C GLY A 174 -6.16 -12.92 45.17
N GLU A 175 -5.44 -12.95 46.30
CA GLU A 175 -4.53 -14.01 46.69
C GLU A 175 -5.28 -15.34 46.86
N LYS A 176 -4.67 -16.45 46.41
CA LYS A 176 -4.66 -17.68 47.21
C LYS A 176 -3.52 -18.61 46.82
N SER A 177 -2.55 -18.65 47.73
CA SER A 177 -1.47 -19.61 47.81
C SER A 177 -1.98 -21.05 47.82
N THR A 178 -1.26 -21.95 47.15
CA THR A 178 -1.05 -23.30 47.68
C THR A 178 0.39 -23.68 47.44
N ALA A 179 1.10 -23.85 48.56
CA ALA A 179 2.51 -24.15 48.67
C ALA A 179 2.85 -25.56 48.14
N ILE A 180 3.96 -25.67 47.42
CA ILE A 180 4.69 -26.93 47.20
C ILE A 180 6.19 -26.64 47.39
N PRO A 181 6.92 -27.46 48.19
CA PRO A 181 8.23 -27.10 48.75
C PRO A 181 9.42 -27.21 47.77
N PRO A 182 10.54 -26.53 48.04
CA PRO A 182 11.77 -26.68 47.28
C PRO A 182 12.52 -27.93 47.76
N ARG A 183 12.71 -28.92 46.88
CA ARG A 183 13.54 -30.09 47.16
C ARG A 183 14.77 -30.13 46.26
N SER A 184 15.91 -29.99 46.93
CA SER A 184 17.19 -30.66 46.70
C SER A 184 17.83 -30.55 45.32
N SER A 185 18.82 -29.65 45.26
CA SER A 185 20.20 -29.97 44.91
C SER A 185 20.50 -31.45 44.62
N GLY A 186 20.81 -31.73 43.37
CA GLY A 186 21.36 -33.01 42.92
C GLY A 186 21.90 -32.85 41.52
N SER A 187 23.06 -32.19 41.40
CA SER A 187 23.87 -32.26 40.18
C SER A 187 24.28 -33.72 39.94
N PRO A 188 23.88 -34.35 38.83
CA PRO A 188 24.61 -35.52 38.34
C PRO A 188 25.85 -35.00 37.62
N ALA A 189 27.01 -35.41 38.10
CA ALA A 189 28.27 -35.26 37.39
C ALA A 189 28.12 -35.78 35.95
N PRO A 190 28.68 -35.11 34.92
CA PRO A 190 28.79 -35.69 33.60
C PRO A 190 29.78 -36.85 33.69
N SER A 191 29.26 -38.08 33.75
CA SER A 191 30.04 -39.27 33.46
C SER A 191 30.55 -39.12 32.02
N SER A 192 31.85 -38.90 31.92
CA SER A 192 32.67 -38.99 30.72
C SER A 192 32.50 -40.38 30.11
N SER A 193 31.47 -40.53 29.28
CA SER A 193 31.34 -41.64 28.34
C SER A 193 32.36 -41.42 27.23
N SER A 194 33.27 -42.38 27.15
CA SER A 194 34.17 -42.64 26.03
C SER A 194 33.50 -42.30 24.70
N GLN A 195 33.95 -41.19 24.10
CA GLN A 195 33.62 -40.81 22.73
C GLN A 195 34.11 -41.92 21.80
N HIS A 196 33.18 -42.74 21.30
CA HIS A 196 33.44 -43.64 20.19
C HIS A 196 33.57 -42.78 18.91
N PRO A 197 34.74 -42.74 18.24
CA PRO A 197 34.96 -41.90 17.06
C PRO A 197 34.10 -42.29 15.85
N HIS A 198 33.46 -43.47 15.85
CA HIS A 198 32.67 -43.97 14.73
C HIS A 198 31.31 -43.29 14.50
N ASP A 199 30.70 -42.68 15.53
CA ASP A 199 29.37 -42.05 15.38
C ASP A 199 29.44 -40.68 14.66
N ASN A 200 30.59 -40.02 14.67
CA ASN A 200 30.75 -38.72 14.02
C ASN A 200 30.79 -38.84 12.51
N ASP A 201 31.49 -39.84 11.97
CA ASP A 201 31.58 -40.08 10.52
C ASP A 201 30.20 -40.39 9.92
N GLN A 202 29.38 -41.16 10.65
CA GLN A 202 28.03 -41.50 10.20
C GLN A 202 27.09 -40.27 10.22
N ARG A 203 27.23 -39.39 11.22
CA ARG A 203 26.48 -38.12 11.26
C ARG A 203 26.89 -37.16 10.15
N GLU A 204 28.18 -37.11 9.81
CA GLU A 204 28.67 -36.26 8.74
C GLU A 204 28.21 -36.76 7.37
N ALA A 205 28.23 -38.07 7.13
CA ALA A 205 27.65 -38.68 5.93
C ALA A 205 26.14 -38.39 5.81
N GLN A 206 25.37 -38.48 6.91
CA GLN A 206 23.95 -38.12 6.91
C GLN A 206 23.72 -36.63 6.61
N ARG A 207 24.56 -35.73 7.11
CA ARG A 207 24.49 -34.30 6.79
C ARG A 207 24.78 -34.04 5.31
N GLN A 208 25.81 -34.68 4.75
CA GLN A 208 26.11 -34.55 3.32
C GLN A 208 24.97 -35.08 2.45
N ALA A 209 24.38 -36.22 2.82
CA ALA A 209 23.21 -36.76 2.12
C ALA A 209 21.99 -35.81 2.19
N ALA A 210 21.74 -35.18 3.34
CA ALA A 210 20.68 -34.18 3.48
C ALA A 210 20.93 -32.94 2.61
N LEU A 211 22.17 -32.46 2.53
CA LEU A 211 22.53 -31.33 1.66
C LEU A 211 22.30 -31.66 0.18
N ALA A 212 22.70 -32.86 -0.25
CA ALA A 212 22.47 -33.32 -1.63
C ALA A 212 20.97 -33.40 -1.97
N GLN A 213 20.13 -33.86 -1.02
CA GLN A 213 18.68 -33.87 -1.20
C GLN A 213 18.08 -32.47 -1.31
N ILE A 214 18.54 -31.52 -0.48
CA ILE A 214 18.10 -30.12 -0.55
C ILE A 214 18.46 -29.51 -1.91
N GLU A 215 19.66 -29.79 -2.42
CA GLU A 215 20.09 -29.29 -3.72
C GLU A 215 19.28 -29.89 -4.88
N GLN A 216 18.94 -31.18 -4.82
CA GLN A 216 18.06 -31.83 -5.80
C GLN A 216 16.66 -31.19 -5.80
N VAL A 217 16.07 -30.93 -4.63
CA VAL A 217 14.77 -30.26 -4.52
C VAL A 217 14.85 -28.83 -5.07
N ARG A 218 15.94 -28.10 -4.77
CA ARG A 218 16.16 -26.75 -5.29
C ARG A 218 16.21 -26.72 -6.82
N MET A 219 16.91 -27.67 -7.43
CA MET A 219 16.98 -27.80 -8.89
C MET A 219 15.63 -28.16 -9.51
N LEU A 220 14.83 -29.01 -8.84
CA LEU A 220 13.48 -29.34 -9.28
C LEU A 220 12.56 -28.11 -9.25
N ILE A 221 12.59 -27.35 -8.15
CA ILE A 221 11.80 -26.12 -8.01
C ILE A 221 12.17 -25.12 -9.11
N LEU A 222 13.47 -24.87 -9.32
CA LEU A 222 13.94 -23.96 -10.37
C LEU A 222 13.48 -24.41 -11.77
N GLY A 223 13.52 -25.72 -12.05
CA GLY A 223 13.03 -26.28 -13.31
C GLY A 223 11.51 -26.21 -13.45
N MET A 224 10.76 -26.26 -12.35
CA MET A 224 9.30 -26.07 -12.36
C MET A 224 8.93 -24.60 -12.59
N ASP A 225 9.64 -23.67 -11.94
CA ASP A 225 9.44 -22.23 -12.12
C ASP A 225 9.69 -21.82 -13.57
N GLN A 226 10.80 -22.26 -14.17
CA GLN A 226 11.09 -21.98 -15.58
C GLN A 226 10.00 -22.50 -16.54
N LYS A 227 9.43 -23.68 -16.25
CA LYS A 227 8.32 -24.25 -17.03
C LYS A 227 7.02 -23.48 -16.84
N LEU A 228 6.76 -22.95 -15.64
CA LEU A 228 5.61 -22.10 -15.36
C LEU A 228 5.73 -20.76 -16.08
N ASP A 229 6.89 -20.11 -16.01
CA ASP A 229 7.17 -18.85 -16.71
C ASP A 229 6.95 -18.99 -18.23
N THR A 230 7.48 -20.06 -18.83
CA THR A 230 7.28 -20.33 -20.26
C THR A 230 5.81 -20.56 -20.63
N ARG A 231 5.01 -21.14 -19.74
CA ARG A 231 3.56 -21.32 -19.96
C ARG A 231 2.81 -20.01 -19.80
N GLU A 232 3.19 -19.19 -18.83
CA GLU A 232 2.61 -17.86 -18.60
C GLU A 232 2.85 -16.95 -19.81
N GLU A 233 4.07 -16.91 -20.36
CA GLU A 233 4.38 -16.17 -21.58
C GLU A 233 3.50 -16.59 -22.77
N LYS A 234 3.27 -17.91 -22.93
CA LYS A 234 2.40 -18.44 -23.99
C LYS A 234 0.94 -18.05 -23.79
N LEU A 235 0.45 -18.11 -22.55
CA LEU A 235 -0.92 -17.71 -22.22
C LEU A 235 -1.12 -16.22 -22.44
N ASN A 236 -0.18 -15.37 -22.00
CA ASN A 236 -0.23 -13.93 -22.22
C ASN A 236 -0.25 -13.59 -23.71
N LYS A 237 0.57 -14.26 -24.53
CA LYS A 237 0.56 -14.07 -25.99
C LYS A 237 -0.75 -14.52 -26.64
N MET A 238 -1.38 -15.58 -26.14
CA MET A 238 -2.70 -16.00 -26.62
C MET A 238 -3.79 -14.99 -26.23
N LEU A 239 -3.71 -14.45 -25.01
CA LEU A 239 -4.65 -13.46 -24.50
C LEU A 239 -4.55 -12.16 -25.30
N GLU A 240 -3.33 -11.65 -25.53
CA GLU A 240 -3.07 -10.47 -26.36
C GLU A 240 -3.66 -10.63 -27.77
N ARG A 241 -3.48 -11.81 -28.38
CA ARG A 241 -4.06 -12.10 -29.70
C ARG A 241 -5.60 -12.11 -29.67
N ALA A 242 -6.19 -12.70 -28.63
CA ALA A 242 -7.64 -12.73 -28.47
C ALA A 242 -8.22 -11.31 -28.28
N GLU A 243 -7.54 -10.45 -27.52
CA GLU A 243 -7.93 -9.05 -27.33
C GLU A 243 -7.80 -8.23 -28.62
N GLU A 244 -6.77 -8.46 -29.44
CA GLU A 244 -6.64 -7.84 -30.76
C GLU A 244 -7.76 -8.27 -31.71
N GLU A 245 -8.12 -9.56 -31.71
CA GLU A 245 -9.23 -10.07 -32.50
C GLU A 245 -10.57 -9.49 -32.03
N GLY A 246 -10.77 -9.35 -30.70
CA GLY A 246 -11.91 -8.66 -30.11
C GLY A 246 -12.02 -7.20 -30.54
N ARG A 247 -10.92 -6.43 -30.45
CA ARG A 247 -10.87 -5.03 -30.91
C ARG A 247 -11.19 -4.90 -32.41
N LYS A 248 -10.68 -5.82 -33.24
CA LYS A 248 -10.99 -5.84 -34.69
C LYS A 248 -12.47 -6.12 -34.95
N PHE A 249 -13.09 -7.01 -34.18
CA PHE A 249 -14.51 -7.30 -34.29
C PHE A 249 -15.37 -6.10 -33.89
N GLU A 250 -15.06 -5.46 -32.75
CA GLU A 250 -15.76 -4.25 -32.30
C GLU A 250 -15.66 -3.12 -33.33
N ALA A 251 -14.48 -2.90 -33.92
CA ALA A 251 -14.29 -1.89 -34.96
C ALA A 251 -15.21 -2.15 -36.18
N LYS A 252 -15.30 -3.42 -36.64
CA LYS A 252 -16.20 -3.80 -37.74
C LYS A 252 -17.67 -3.64 -37.38
N VAL A 253 -18.05 -3.92 -36.13
CA VAL A 253 -19.43 -3.70 -35.66
C VAL A 253 -19.79 -2.22 -35.67
N VAL A 254 -18.87 -1.35 -35.23
CA VAL A 254 -19.07 0.11 -35.29
C VAL A 254 -19.18 0.59 -36.73
N GLU A 255 -18.32 0.12 -37.63
CA GLU A 255 -18.36 0.44 -39.07
C GLU A 255 -19.69 0.02 -39.71
N ALA A 256 -20.13 -1.22 -39.49
CA ALA A 256 -21.40 -1.72 -40.00
C ALA A 256 -22.61 -0.92 -39.48
N ARG A 257 -22.56 -0.50 -38.21
CA ARG A 257 -23.60 0.34 -37.60
C ARG A 257 -23.64 1.74 -38.22
N MET A 258 -22.49 2.33 -38.51
CA MET A 258 -22.40 3.63 -39.18
C MET A 258 -22.91 3.56 -40.63
N ALA A 259 -22.60 2.47 -41.35
CA ALA A 259 -23.09 2.24 -42.71
C ALA A 259 -24.63 2.07 -42.76
N ALA A 260 -25.22 1.35 -41.80
CA ALA A 260 -26.67 1.16 -41.72
C ALA A 260 -27.44 2.44 -41.28
N GLY A 261 -26.76 3.36 -40.60
CA GLY A 261 -27.33 4.60 -40.05
C GLY A 261 -27.31 5.80 -40.99
N SER A 262 -26.93 5.64 -42.27
CA SER A 262 -27.03 6.72 -43.27
C SER A 262 -28.38 6.62 -43.98
N PRO A 263 -29.43 7.36 -43.53
CA PRO A 263 -30.69 7.40 -44.24
C PRO A 263 -30.45 8.04 -45.61
N GLY A 264 -30.74 7.30 -46.68
CA GLY A 264 -30.69 7.80 -48.05
C GLY A 264 -31.54 9.06 -48.17
N HIS A 265 -30.88 10.15 -48.57
CA HIS A 265 -31.51 11.39 -48.99
C HIS A 265 -32.35 11.20 -50.26
#